data_AF-V9E8A4-F1
#
_entry.id   AF-V9E8A4-F1
#
_cell.length_a   1.000
_cell.length_b   1.000
_cell.length_c   1.000
_cell.angle_alpha   90.00
_cell.angle_beta   90.00
_cell.angle_gamma   90.00
#
_symmetry.space_group_name_H-M   'P 1'
#
loop_
_entity.id
_entity.type
_entity.pdbx_description
1 polymer ?
#
loop_
_entity_poly.entity_id
_entity_poly.type
_entity_poly.pdbx_seq_one_letter_code
_entity_poly.pdbx_strand_id
1 'polypeptide(L)'
;MRASDDAKRKRSPPPPPTLPPSPPSPSVDGSTDPNSPQRKRNKWARLLLRELYDLGFNDAAAALEREACVQLRSSVMKKLQNLVASRQWDEALQLVMKTGDEREQLQMKSTLAAREAALLLLQRKFIDFLLLKQLPEALRTFQEEILPLCEPSEAEVKQLAELLLCRDADEMKQRTSRPWQDDELQLKLEELVSPEEIIPEGALRRIVQDVELQTPPPMMMGQVAGDCVEVLTSHKNDVWELAFSPDGEMLASASSDGSVVLWEIKWKEEAVGFSLTMELKTEALHVLQSLEGPADCLAWSPDSRFLLSSGSRSSTIQLWDRTSGLCEKRFQHPGGVVTKMQWLSCGDQFVSGSADKSLVLWNANENSIAYQWSGRRVLDVVVHPHDSKVFVLISGYEIRVYDVAHKSDELFIEADNVMSCLTISPSGKFLLVNFVKQEQLTCIEIATGSVVAKYHGIREQRYVLRPCFIGAHSELVASGSEDGKIYVWQRDNGKLAAELDGHSSVVNVVVRHPVHASVMASASDDKTVRLWSLRSLE
;
A
#
# COMPACT_ATOMS: atom_id res chain seq x y z
N MET A 1 39.54 74.73 63.71
CA MET A 1 39.49 75.99 62.91
C MET A 1 38.05 76.23 62.49
N ARG A 2 37.68 77.50 62.37
CA ARG A 2 36.34 78.08 62.51
C ARG A 2 35.27 77.54 61.54
N ALA A 3 34.06 77.52 62.08
CA ALA A 3 32.78 77.40 61.40
C ALA A 3 32.47 78.62 60.53
N SER A 4 31.60 78.43 59.52
CA SER A 4 30.40 79.25 59.30
C SER A 4 29.61 78.76 58.09
N ASP A 5 28.34 78.42 58.33
CA ASP A 5 27.25 78.54 57.37
C ASP A 5 27.25 79.94 56.72
N ASP A 6 26.84 80.07 55.45
CA ASP A 6 25.49 80.56 55.11
C ASP A 6 25.28 80.77 53.59
N ALA A 7 24.01 80.66 53.22
CA ALA A 7 23.30 81.38 52.16
C ALA A 7 23.43 81.03 50.66
N LYS A 8 22.43 80.25 50.22
CA LYS A 8 21.41 80.59 49.18
C LYS A 8 21.88 80.90 47.74
N ARG A 9 21.39 80.09 46.79
CA ARG A 9 20.53 80.59 45.69
C ARG A 9 19.66 79.50 45.05
N LYS A 10 18.41 79.89 44.76
CA LYS A 10 17.28 79.06 44.30
C LYS A 10 17.38 78.66 42.81
N ARG A 11 16.67 77.57 42.52
CA ARG A 11 16.51 76.74 41.30
C ARG A 11 15.99 77.43 40.02
N SER A 12 16.28 76.79 38.86
CA SER A 12 15.32 76.43 37.78
C SER A 12 15.95 75.38 36.82
N PRO A 13 15.15 74.61 36.03
CA PRO A 13 15.30 73.14 35.90
C PRO A 13 15.90 72.64 34.56
N PRO A 14 16.29 71.35 34.46
CA PRO A 14 16.47 70.65 33.19
C PRO A 14 15.37 69.59 32.91
N PRO A 15 15.21 69.16 31.64
CA PRO A 15 14.01 68.52 31.08
C PRO A 15 13.84 67.04 31.47
N PRO A 16 12.66 66.44 31.24
CA PRO A 16 12.39 65.06 31.62
C PRO A 16 13.27 64.05 30.85
N PRO A 17 13.67 62.95 31.49
CA PRO A 17 14.53 61.94 30.89
C PRO A 17 13.78 61.13 29.82
N THR A 18 14.43 60.98 28.67
CA THR A 18 14.02 60.12 27.55
C THR A 18 13.91 58.65 27.98
N LEU A 19 12.78 58.02 27.64
CA LEU A 19 12.53 56.59 27.87
C LEU A 19 13.58 55.72 27.14
N PRO A 20 14.03 54.60 27.74
CA PRO A 20 14.94 53.66 27.10
C PRO A 20 14.25 52.93 25.93
N PRO A 21 15.00 52.51 24.91
CA PRO A 21 14.44 51.87 23.73
C PRO A 21 13.81 50.51 24.06
N SER A 22 12.69 50.21 23.39
CA SER A 22 12.00 48.93 23.42
C SER A 22 12.93 47.76 23.04
N PRO A 23 12.78 46.57 23.64
CA PRO A 23 13.57 45.41 23.28
C PRO A 23 13.30 44.99 21.82
N PRO A 24 14.30 44.42 21.12
CA PRO A 24 14.18 44.07 19.71
C PRO A 24 13.12 42.98 19.51
N SER A 25 12.37 43.10 18.42
CA SER A 25 11.51 42.04 17.87
C SER A 25 12.31 40.73 17.74
N PRO A 26 11.75 39.55 18.09
CA PRO A 26 12.47 38.30 17.95
C PRO A 26 12.80 38.08 16.48
N SER A 27 14.08 37.88 16.22
CA SER A 27 14.64 37.46 14.94
C SER A 27 13.96 36.16 14.51
N VAL A 28 13.52 36.14 13.24
CA VAL A 28 13.05 34.94 12.56
C VAL A 28 14.25 34.04 12.34
N ASP A 29 14.59 33.22 13.34
CA ASP A 29 15.58 32.17 13.19
C ASP A 29 14.97 31.03 12.36
N GLY A 30 15.44 30.95 11.12
CA GLY A 30 15.23 29.81 10.24
C GLY A 30 15.90 28.57 10.82
N SER A 31 15.12 27.75 11.51
CA SER A 31 15.46 26.35 11.74
C SER A 31 14.47 25.50 10.94
N THR A 32 14.97 24.95 9.83
CA THR A 32 14.30 23.95 8.98
C THR A 32 14.33 22.60 9.69
N ASP A 33 13.67 22.51 10.85
CA ASP A 33 13.52 21.26 11.58
C ASP A 33 12.05 20.82 11.50
N PRO A 34 11.72 19.70 10.82
CA PRO A 34 10.34 19.29 10.56
C PRO A 34 9.55 18.92 11.83
N ASN A 35 10.20 18.79 12.98
CA ASN A 35 9.61 18.31 14.23
C ASN A 35 9.54 19.36 15.36
N SER A 36 9.71 20.66 15.04
CA SER A 36 9.72 21.70 16.07
C SER A 36 8.36 21.82 16.79
N PRO A 37 8.34 22.00 18.13
CA PRO A 37 7.09 22.14 18.91
C PRO A 37 6.24 23.34 18.45
N GLN A 38 6.89 24.37 17.92
CA GLN A 38 6.24 25.54 17.32
C GLN A 38 5.43 25.16 16.06
N ARG A 39 5.96 24.29 15.19
CA ARG A 39 5.28 23.83 13.97
C ARG A 39 4.07 22.95 14.29
N LYS A 40 4.17 22.10 15.31
CA LYS A 40 3.04 21.31 15.82
C LYS A 40 1.93 22.20 16.36
N ARG A 41 2.28 23.18 17.20
CA ARG A 41 1.31 24.15 17.75
C ARG A 41 0.61 24.93 16.65
N ASN A 42 1.34 25.36 15.62
CA ASN A 42 0.77 26.08 14.47
C ASN A 42 -0.16 25.20 13.63
N LYS A 43 0.17 23.91 13.45
CA LYS A 43 -0.69 22.94 12.77
C LYS A 43 -2.02 22.76 13.50
N TRP A 44 -1.99 22.57 14.82
CA TRP A 44 -3.20 22.44 15.64
C TRP A 44 -4.02 23.74 15.70
N ALA A 45 -3.37 24.91 15.79
CA ALA A 45 -4.04 26.19 15.74
C ALA A 45 -4.79 26.40 14.42
N ARG A 46 -4.20 26.01 13.27
CA ARG A 46 -4.88 26.09 11.96
C ARG A 46 -6.05 25.11 11.84
N LEU A 47 -5.92 23.90 12.38
CA LEU A 47 -7.01 22.91 12.38
C LEU A 47 -8.22 23.43 13.20
N LEU A 48 -7.96 24.00 14.38
CA LEU A 48 -8.99 24.61 15.22
C LEU A 48 -9.61 25.84 14.56
N LEU A 49 -8.81 26.68 13.90
CA LEU A 49 -9.31 27.83 13.14
C LEU A 49 -10.29 27.39 12.04
N ARG A 50 -9.98 26.32 11.29
CA ARG A 50 -10.86 25.83 10.22
C ARG A 50 -12.21 25.37 10.78
N GLU A 51 -12.21 24.56 11.83
CA GLU A 51 -13.45 24.09 12.47
C GLU A 51 -14.28 25.23 13.06
N LEU A 52 -13.64 26.28 13.61
CA LEU A 52 -14.37 27.45 14.10
C LEU A 52 -15.05 28.23 12.97
N TYR A 53 -14.40 28.36 11.80
CA TYR A 53 -15.02 28.96 10.61
C TYR A 53 -16.14 28.07 10.04
N ASP A 54 -15.93 26.77 9.94
CA ASP A 54 -16.91 25.80 9.43
C ASP A 54 -18.18 25.75 10.33
N LEU A 55 -18.02 25.96 11.64
CA LEU A 55 -19.12 26.04 12.61
C LEU A 55 -19.75 27.45 12.72
N GLY A 56 -19.24 28.43 11.98
CA GLY A 56 -19.77 29.81 11.94
C GLY A 56 -19.33 30.72 13.08
N PHE A 57 -18.35 30.32 13.91
CA PHE A 57 -17.81 31.12 15.02
C PHE A 57 -16.70 32.09 14.55
N ASN A 58 -17.07 33.03 13.67
CA ASN A 58 -16.13 33.95 13.02
C ASN A 58 -15.36 34.85 14.02
N ASP A 59 -16.00 35.30 15.10
CA ASP A 59 -15.35 36.17 16.10
C ASP A 59 -14.29 35.44 16.91
N ALA A 60 -14.55 34.17 17.25
CA ALA A 60 -13.61 33.31 17.97
C ALA A 60 -12.43 32.91 17.07
N ALA A 61 -12.71 32.63 15.79
CA ALA A 61 -11.68 32.38 14.80
C ALA A 61 -10.77 33.62 14.62
N ALA A 62 -11.34 34.82 14.46
CA ALA A 62 -10.58 36.06 14.32
C ALA A 62 -9.76 36.45 15.57
N ALA A 63 -10.22 36.05 16.76
CA ALA A 63 -9.43 36.19 18.00
C ALA A 63 -8.25 35.20 18.02
N LEU A 64 -8.49 33.95 17.66
CA LEU A 64 -7.45 32.91 17.59
C LEU A 64 -6.39 33.21 16.52
N GLU A 65 -6.76 33.80 15.37
CA GLU A 65 -5.80 34.26 14.35
C GLU A 65 -4.88 35.37 14.88
N ARG A 66 -5.43 36.30 15.68
CA ARG A 66 -4.66 37.40 16.30
C ARG A 66 -3.75 36.92 17.42
N GLU A 67 -4.19 35.96 18.22
CA GLU A 67 -3.43 35.46 19.37
C GLU A 67 -2.36 34.44 18.97
N ALA A 68 -2.67 33.55 18.02
CA ALA A 68 -1.71 32.57 17.54
C ALA A 68 -0.74 33.15 16.49
N CYS A 69 -1.02 34.32 15.93
CA CYS A 69 -0.31 34.90 14.77
C CYS A 69 -0.25 33.92 13.59
N VAL A 70 -1.26 33.07 13.42
CA VAL A 70 -1.34 32.08 12.33
C VAL A 70 -2.58 32.37 11.49
N GLN A 71 -2.40 32.52 10.18
CA GLN A 71 -3.50 32.67 9.23
C GLN A 71 -3.99 31.31 8.72
N LEU A 72 -5.31 31.19 8.50
CA LEU A 72 -5.92 29.97 7.94
C LEU A 72 -5.45 29.65 6.52
N ARG A 73 -5.31 30.69 5.67
CA ARG A 73 -4.78 30.59 4.29
C ARG A 73 -3.43 31.28 4.20
N SER A 74 -2.48 30.66 3.50
CA SER A 74 -1.19 31.28 3.15
C SER A 74 -1.37 32.60 2.39
N SER A 75 -0.43 33.53 2.55
CA SER A 75 -0.38 34.78 1.77
C SER A 75 -0.25 34.51 0.26
N VAL A 76 0.41 33.43 -0.12
CA VAL A 76 0.58 32.99 -1.53
C VAL A 76 -0.76 32.50 -2.10
N MET A 77 -1.54 31.75 -1.32
CA MET A 77 -2.87 31.30 -1.74
C MET A 77 -3.85 32.46 -1.92
N LYS A 78 -3.79 33.48 -1.06
CA LYS A 78 -4.60 34.70 -1.23
C LYS A 78 -4.25 35.44 -2.52
N LYS A 79 -2.95 35.50 -2.88
CA LYS A 79 -2.52 36.06 -4.17
C LYS A 79 -3.07 35.23 -5.34
N LEU A 80 -3.01 33.91 -5.28
CA LEU A 80 -3.57 33.03 -6.32
C LEU A 80 -5.08 33.25 -6.50
N GLN A 81 -5.85 33.32 -5.41
CA GLN A 81 -7.30 33.57 -5.47
C GLN A 81 -7.63 34.92 -6.12
N ASN A 82 -6.86 35.96 -5.81
CA ASN A 82 -7.02 37.27 -6.45
C ASN A 82 -6.70 37.21 -7.95
N LEU A 83 -5.67 36.46 -8.36
CA LEU A 83 -5.29 36.29 -9.77
C LEU A 83 -6.32 35.48 -10.57
N VAL A 84 -6.89 34.45 -9.96
CA VAL A 84 -8.00 33.68 -10.55
C VAL A 84 -9.25 34.56 -10.70
N ALA A 85 -9.56 35.38 -9.69
CA ALA A 85 -10.67 36.33 -9.75
C ALA A 85 -10.46 37.46 -10.80
N SER A 86 -9.21 37.90 -11.02
CA SER A 86 -8.85 38.89 -12.04
C SER A 86 -8.63 38.29 -13.44
N ARG A 87 -8.74 36.96 -13.60
CA ARG A 87 -8.52 36.19 -14.84
C ARG A 87 -7.10 36.35 -15.41
N GLN A 88 -6.11 36.56 -14.55
CA GLN A 88 -4.70 36.63 -14.94
C GLN A 88 -4.06 35.23 -14.88
N TRP A 89 -4.36 34.40 -15.87
CA TRP A 89 -4.00 32.98 -15.89
C TRP A 89 -2.49 32.71 -15.99
N ASP A 90 -1.74 33.55 -16.71
CA ASP A 90 -0.29 33.35 -16.90
C ASP A 90 0.51 33.58 -15.61
N GLU A 91 0.12 34.57 -14.81
CA GLU A 91 0.71 34.84 -13.49
C GLU A 91 0.30 33.75 -12.48
N ALA A 92 -0.94 33.25 -12.56
CA ALA A 92 -1.38 32.12 -11.75
C ALA A 92 -0.60 30.82 -12.07
N LEU A 93 -0.28 30.58 -13.35
CA LEU A 93 0.52 29.43 -13.78
C LEU A 93 1.97 29.52 -13.27
N GLN A 94 2.56 30.71 -13.20
CA GLN A 94 3.90 30.91 -12.63
C GLN A 94 3.96 30.63 -11.11
N LEU A 95 2.86 30.84 -10.38
CA LEU A 95 2.79 30.50 -8.95
C LEU A 95 2.62 28.99 -8.69
N VAL A 96 1.99 28.28 -9.63
CA VAL A 96 1.71 26.84 -9.53
C VAL A 96 2.84 25.98 -10.12
N MET A 97 3.46 26.44 -11.22
CA MET A 97 4.56 25.76 -11.88
C MET A 97 5.90 26.26 -11.34
N LYS A 98 6.87 25.35 -11.16
CA LYS A 98 8.20 25.61 -10.58
C LYS A 98 9.13 26.43 -11.51
N THR A 99 8.71 27.61 -11.93
CA THR A 99 9.46 28.45 -12.89
C THR A 99 9.91 29.81 -12.32
N GLY A 100 9.83 30.02 -11.00
CA GLY A 100 10.26 31.25 -10.31
C GLY A 100 10.81 31.07 -8.88
N ASP A 101 11.10 32.21 -8.23
CA ASP A 101 11.78 32.37 -6.93
C ASP A 101 11.20 31.47 -5.80
N GLU A 102 12.07 30.74 -5.08
CA GLU A 102 11.70 29.73 -4.06
C GLU A 102 10.87 30.26 -2.87
N ARG A 103 10.75 31.58 -2.69
CA ARG A 103 10.09 32.21 -1.54
C ARG A 103 8.62 32.57 -1.76
N GLU A 104 8.14 32.58 -3.00
CA GLU A 104 6.73 32.89 -3.35
C GLU A 104 6.00 31.70 -3.99
N GLN A 105 6.47 30.48 -3.72
CA GLN A 105 5.94 29.25 -4.33
C GLN A 105 4.74 28.69 -3.55
N LEU A 106 3.74 28.22 -4.31
CA LEU A 106 2.62 27.45 -3.77
C LEU A 106 3.06 25.99 -3.56
N GLN A 107 3.00 25.51 -2.33
CA GLN A 107 3.30 24.14 -1.97
C GLN A 107 2.13 23.23 -2.33
N MET A 108 2.27 22.48 -3.42
CA MET A 108 1.30 21.47 -3.88
C MET A 108 1.54 20.12 -3.21
N LYS A 109 0.48 19.28 -3.10
CA LYS A 109 0.58 17.93 -2.50
C LYS A 109 1.58 17.01 -3.21
N SER A 110 1.69 17.14 -4.53
CA SER A 110 2.63 16.37 -5.35
C SER A 110 2.95 17.12 -6.65
N THR A 111 4.00 16.67 -7.35
CA THR A 111 4.32 17.15 -8.70
C THR A 111 3.21 16.86 -9.71
N LEU A 112 2.40 15.82 -9.46
CA LEU A 112 1.23 15.47 -10.26
C LEU A 112 0.06 16.43 -9.96
N ALA A 113 -0.19 16.75 -8.68
CA ALA A 113 -1.20 17.73 -8.28
C ALA A 113 -0.90 19.14 -8.83
N ALA A 114 0.39 19.51 -8.92
CA ALA A 114 0.82 20.75 -9.57
C ALA A 114 0.50 20.76 -11.07
N ARG A 115 0.68 19.62 -11.76
CA ARG A 115 0.33 19.46 -13.17
C ARG A 115 -1.18 19.48 -13.39
N GLU A 116 -1.96 18.83 -12.52
CA GLU A 116 -3.42 18.86 -12.56
C GLU A 116 -3.97 20.27 -12.31
N ALA A 117 -3.42 21.01 -11.35
CA ALA A 117 -3.81 22.39 -11.10
C ALA A 117 -3.45 23.30 -12.30
N ALA A 118 -2.27 23.14 -12.90
CA ALA A 118 -1.89 23.85 -14.11
C ALA A 118 -2.83 23.52 -15.28
N LEU A 119 -3.24 22.25 -15.41
CA LEU A 119 -4.21 21.82 -16.42
C LEU A 119 -5.59 22.43 -16.19
N LEU A 120 -6.08 22.49 -14.95
CA LEU A 120 -7.37 23.12 -14.64
C LEU A 120 -7.35 24.62 -14.98
N LEU A 121 -6.25 25.31 -14.68
CA LEU A 121 -6.05 26.73 -15.04
C LEU A 121 -5.96 26.93 -16.55
N LEU A 122 -5.23 26.08 -17.28
CA LEU A 122 -5.10 26.14 -18.74
C LEU A 122 -6.41 25.80 -19.45
N GLN A 123 -7.16 24.82 -18.96
CA GLN A 123 -8.50 24.51 -19.46
C GLN A 123 -9.45 25.70 -19.25
N ARG A 124 -9.34 26.40 -18.12
CA ARG A 124 -10.12 27.61 -17.88
C ARG A 124 -9.71 28.77 -18.79
N LYS A 125 -8.41 28.99 -18.99
CA LYS A 125 -7.85 29.97 -19.94
C LYS A 125 -8.34 29.70 -21.37
N PHE A 126 -8.35 28.44 -21.81
CA PHE A 126 -8.88 28.01 -23.10
C PHE A 126 -10.38 28.32 -23.24
N ILE A 127 -11.18 27.98 -22.22
CA ILE A 127 -12.62 28.27 -22.19
C ILE A 127 -12.90 29.77 -22.21
N ASP A 128 -12.14 30.59 -21.47
CA ASP A 128 -12.27 32.05 -21.49
C ASP A 128 -12.01 32.62 -22.88
N PHE A 129 -10.99 32.14 -23.61
CA PHE A 129 -10.75 32.56 -24.99
C PHE A 129 -11.85 32.14 -25.96
N LEU A 130 -12.44 30.95 -25.76
CA LEU A 130 -13.61 30.51 -26.52
C LEU A 130 -14.84 31.39 -26.27
N LEU A 131 -15.10 31.76 -25.01
CA LEU A 131 -16.19 32.68 -24.64
C LEU A 131 -15.97 34.09 -25.22
N LEU A 132 -14.72 34.53 -25.35
CA LEU A 132 -14.33 35.79 -25.99
C LEU A 132 -14.27 35.70 -27.53
N LYS A 133 -14.58 34.54 -28.13
CA LYS A 133 -14.52 34.25 -29.58
C LYS A 133 -13.12 34.43 -30.20
N GLN A 134 -12.07 34.31 -29.39
CA GLN A 134 -10.67 34.38 -29.78
C GLN A 134 -10.14 32.98 -30.12
N LEU A 135 -10.57 32.47 -31.28
CA LEU A 135 -10.22 31.12 -31.76
C LEU A 135 -8.72 30.89 -31.98
N PRO A 136 -7.94 31.85 -32.55
CA PRO A 136 -6.49 31.67 -32.74
C PRO A 136 -5.74 31.48 -31.41
N GLU A 137 -6.09 32.25 -30.39
CA GLU A 137 -5.50 32.22 -29.07
C GLU A 137 -5.91 30.96 -28.29
N ALA A 138 -7.16 30.52 -28.45
CA ALA A 138 -7.64 29.24 -27.91
C ALA A 138 -6.90 28.05 -28.54
N LEU A 139 -6.69 28.04 -29.86
CA LEU A 139 -5.92 26.98 -30.53
C LEU A 139 -4.46 26.97 -30.10
N ARG A 140 -3.86 28.14 -29.92
CA ARG A 140 -2.48 28.27 -29.46
C ARG A 140 -2.30 27.73 -28.04
N THR A 141 -3.17 28.10 -27.11
CA THR A 141 -3.13 27.58 -25.73
C THR A 141 -3.33 26.06 -25.69
N PHE A 142 -4.21 25.53 -26.53
CA PHE A 142 -4.38 24.07 -26.66
C PHE A 142 -3.12 23.37 -27.20
N GLN A 143 -2.54 23.88 -28.28
CA GLN A 143 -1.41 23.25 -28.97
C GLN A 143 -0.07 23.41 -28.24
N GLU A 144 0.20 24.61 -27.71
CA GLU A 144 1.50 24.97 -27.14
C GLU A 144 1.57 24.80 -25.62
N GLU A 145 0.44 24.84 -24.90
CA GLU A 145 0.44 24.83 -23.42
C GLU A 145 -0.21 23.56 -22.83
N ILE A 146 -1.32 23.06 -23.41
CA ILE A 146 -2.03 21.88 -22.88
C ILE A 146 -1.40 20.55 -23.33
N LEU A 147 -1.11 20.39 -24.63
CA LEU A 147 -0.54 19.14 -25.18
C LEU A 147 0.84 18.76 -24.61
N PRO A 148 1.75 19.68 -24.25
CA PRO A 148 3.04 19.29 -23.66
C PRO A 148 2.94 18.83 -22.20
N LEU A 149 1.89 19.21 -21.47
CA LEU A 149 1.72 18.88 -20.05
C LEU A 149 0.90 17.61 -19.82
N CYS A 150 0.10 17.21 -20.81
CA CYS A 150 -0.74 16.03 -20.80
C CYS A 150 -0.33 15.13 -21.97
N GLU A 151 0.05 13.88 -21.75
CA GLU A 151 -0.08 12.84 -22.78
C GLU A 151 -1.56 12.44 -22.78
N PRO A 152 -2.45 13.12 -23.53
CA PRO A 152 -3.87 13.01 -23.29
C PRO A 152 -4.40 11.73 -23.93
N SER A 153 -5.40 11.12 -23.31
CA SER A 153 -6.16 10.04 -23.97
C SER A 153 -6.91 10.59 -25.19
N GLU A 154 -7.10 9.77 -26.24
CA GLU A 154 -7.84 10.17 -27.45
C GLU A 154 -9.24 10.74 -27.13
N ALA A 155 -9.87 10.29 -26.04
CA ALA A 155 -11.17 10.75 -25.59
C ALA A 155 -11.18 12.21 -25.10
N GLU A 156 -10.12 12.66 -24.43
CA GLU A 156 -10.04 14.02 -23.87
C GLU A 156 -9.72 15.06 -24.95
N VAL A 157 -8.85 14.71 -25.90
CA VAL A 157 -8.59 15.53 -27.09
C VAL A 157 -9.85 15.66 -27.92
N LYS A 158 -10.62 14.57 -28.06
CA LYS A 158 -11.91 14.58 -28.77
C LYS A 158 -12.94 15.48 -28.09
N GLN A 159 -13.08 15.41 -26.76
CA GLN A 159 -13.98 16.29 -26.01
C GLN A 159 -13.60 17.77 -26.12
N LEU A 160 -12.31 18.10 -26.06
CA LEU A 160 -11.83 19.47 -26.20
C LEU A 160 -11.96 19.99 -27.65
N ALA A 161 -11.77 19.12 -28.65
CA ALA A 161 -12.01 19.43 -30.06
C ALA A 161 -13.50 19.62 -30.38
N GLU A 162 -14.38 18.87 -29.71
CA GLU A 162 -15.84 19.02 -29.82
C GLU A 162 -16.31 20.38 -29.25
N LEU A 163 -15.59 20.94 -28.26
CA LEU A 163 -15.89 22.28 -27.73
C LEU A 163 -15.56 23.40 -28.72
N LEU A 164 -14.53 23.25 -29.56
CA LEU A 164 -14.21 24.21 -30.64
C LEU A 164 -15.32 24.33 -31.69
N LEU A 165 -16.19 23.32 -31.80
CA LEU A 165 -17.28 23.25 -32.77
C LEU A 165 -18.60 23.87 -32.25
N CYS A 166 -18.65 24.25 -30.96
CA CYS A 166 -19.84 24.80 -30.34
C CYS A 166 -20.01 26.29 -30.70
N ARG A 167 -21.24 26.72 -31.01
CA ARG A 167 -21.52 28.08 -31.51
C ARG A 167 -21.79 29.09 -30.40
N ASP A 168 -22.34 28.61 -29.28
CA ASP A 168 -22.78 29.43 -28.15
C ASP A 168 -22.32 28.86 -26.80
N ALA A 169 -22.16 29.75 -25.81
CA ALA A 169 -21.74 29.40 -24.45
C ALA A 169 -22.69 28.40 -23.77
N ASP A 170 -23.97 28.42 -24.12
CA ASP A 170 -24.98 27.51 -23.55
C ASP A 170 -24.96 26.12 -24.20
N GLU A 171 -24.51 26.01 -25.46
CA GLU A 171 -24.25 24.73 -26.14
C GLU A 171 -23.00 24.05 -25.58
N MET A 172 -21.99 24.83 -25.17
CA MET A 172 -20.80 24.31 -24.47
C MET A 172 -21.10 23.78 -23.06
N LYS A 173 -22.00 24.45 -22.31
CA LYS A 173 -22.43 24.01 -20.96
C LYS A 173 -23.17 22.67 -20.98
N GLN A 174 -23.97 22.40 -22.01
CA GLN A 174 -24.75 21.16 -22.10
C GLN A 174 -23.93 19.93 -22.53
N ARG A 175 -22.80 20.14 -23.22
CA ARG A 175 -21.98 19.05 -23.78
C ARG A 175 -20.83 18.58 -22.91
N THR A 176 -20.60 19.23 -21.76
CA THR A 176 -19.47 18.93 -20.90
C THR A 176 -19.93 18.41 -19.53
N SER A 177 -19.25 17.37 -19.04
CA SER A 177 -19.45 16.84 -17.68
C SER A 177 -18.63 17.58 -16.62
N ARG A 178 -17.82 18.57 -17.01
CA ARG A 178 -16.92 19.30 -16.10
C ARG A 178 -17.56 20.60 -15.63
N PRO A 179 -17.28 21.05 -14.40
CA PRO A 179 -17.94 22.21 -13.80
C PRO A 179 -17.33 23.54 -14.27
N TRP A 180 -18.16 24.51 -14.65
CA TRP A 180 -17.76 25.80 -15.26
C TRP A 180 -17.71 26.98 -14.28
N GLN A 181 -18.08 26.77 -13.02
CA GLN A 181 -18.18 27.84 -12.02
C GLN A 181 -16.84 28.13 -11.36
N ASP A 182 -16.55 29.41 -11.13
CA ASP A 182 -15.33 29.85 -10.46
C ASP A 182 -15.22 29.25 -9.04
N ASP A 183 -16.36 29.01 -8.39
CA ASP A 183 -16.45 28.37 -7.06
C ASP A 183 -15.99 26.91 -7.09
N GLU A 184 -16.31 26.15 -8.15
CA GLU A 184 -15.92 24.75 -8.31
C GLU A 184 -14.46 24.59 -8.72
N LEU A 185 -13.93 25.54 -9.52
CA LEU A 185 -12.49 25.64 -9.82
C LEU A 185 -11.70 25.92 -8.54
N GLN A 186 -12.18 26.83 -7.70
CA GLN A 186 -11.56 27.13 -6.42
C GLN A 186 -11.53 25.90 -5.51
N LEU A 187 -12.64 25.18 -5.36
CA LEU A 187 -12.68 23.96 -4.55
C LEU A 187 -11.67 22.90 -5.02
N LYS A 188 -11.60 22.63 -6.33
CA LYS A 188 -10.64 21.67 -6.88
C LYS A 188 -9.19 22.11 -6.74
N LEU A 189 -8.91 23.41 -6.89
CA LEU A 189 -7.57 23.93 -6.62
C LEU A 189 -7.22 23.77 -5.14
N GLU A 190 -8.14 24.08 -4.23
CA GLU A 190 -7.96 23.90 -2.78
C GLU A 190 -7.72 22.44 -2.39
N GLU A 191 -8.29 21.47 -3.10
CA GLU A 191 -8.02 20.03 -2.90
C GLU A 191 -6.61 19.60 -3.33
N LEU A 192 -6.02 20.27 -4.31
CA LEU A 192 -4.71 19.92 -4.87
C LEU A 192 -3.54 20.59 -4.12
N VAL A 193 -3.82 21.68 -3.41
CA VAL A 193 -2.85 22.40 -2.56
C VAL A 193 -2.48 21.60 -1.31
N SER A 194 -1.23 21.70 -0.85
CA SER A 194 -0.76 20.98 0.34
C SER A 194 -1.51 21.39 1.61
N PRO A 195 -1.63 20.48 2.60
CA PRO A 195 -2.23 20.77 3.90
C PRO A 195 -1.50 21.87 4.70
N GLU A 196 -0.29 22.25 4.28
CA GLU A 196 0.50 23.30 4.93
C GLU A 196 0.02 24.71 4.54
N GLU A 197 -0.70 24.84 3.41
CA GLU A 197 -1.19 26.11 2.89
C GLU A 197 -2.70 26.28 3.05
N ILE A 198 -3.46 25.19 3.00
CA ILE A 198 -4.90 25.15 3.24
C ILE A 198 -5.26 23.83 3.93
N ILE A 199 -6.05 23.92 4.99
CA ILE A 199 -6.61 22.73 5.63
C ILE A 199 -7.99 22.46 4.99
N PRO A 200 -8.18 21.29 4.35
CA PRO A 200 -9.46 20.94 3.75
C PRO A 200 -10.55 20.76 4.80
N GLU A 201 -11.82 20.90 4.40
CA GLU A 201 -12.96 20.75 5.30
C GLU A 201 -13.01 19.37 5.96
N GLY A 202 -13.31 19.36 7.26
CA GLY A 202 -13.38 18.13 8.04
C GLY A 202 -12.05 17.39 8.20
N ALA A 203 -10.91 18.03 7.94
CA ALA A 203 -9.59 17.45 8.16
C ALA A 203 -9.40 16.98 9.62
N LEU A 204 -9.94 17.71 10.60
CA LEU A 204 -9.86 17.30 12.00
C LEU A 204 -10.71 16.05 12.27
N ARG A 205 -11.89 15.94 11.66
CA ARG A 205 -12.73 14.72 11.73
C ARG A 205 -12.04 13.51 11.13
N ARG A 206 -11.39 13.67 9.97
CA ARG A 206 -10.60 12.59 9.33
C ARG A 206 -9.41 12.17 10.19
N ILE A 207 -8.67 13.13 10.74
CA ILE A 207 -7.54 12.82 11.63
C ILE A 207 -8.01 12.13 12.91
N VAL A 208 -9.16 12.52 13.47
CA VAL A 208 -9.71 11.85 14.66
C VAL A 208 -10.13 10.41 14.35
N GLN A 209 -10.75 10.16 13.19
CA GLN A 209 -11.02 8.80 12.71
C GLN A 209 -9.73 8.00 12.48
N ASP A 210 -8.71 8.60 11.85
CA ASP A 210 -7.40 7.97 11.64
C ASP A 210 -6.65 7.69 12.96
N VAL A 211 -6.85 8.52 13.99
CA VAL A 211 -6.24 8.32 15.31
C VAL A 211 -6.94 7.20 16.10
N GLU A 212 -8.24 7.00 15.93
CA GLU A 212 -8.95 5.82 16.45
C GLU A 212 -8.47 4.51 15.79
N LEU A 213 -8.00 4.58 14.54
CA LEU A 213 -7.40 3.46 13.78
C LEU A 213 -5.93 3.14 14.15
N GLN A 214 -5.24 3.95 14.96
CA GLN A 214 -3.83 3.73 15.35
C GLN A 214 -3.63 2.91 16.63
N THR A 215 -4.69 2.31 17.19
CA THR A 215 -4.47 1.24 18.17
C THR A 215 -3.83 0.05 17.44
N PRO A 216 -2.68 -0.50 17.92
CA PRO A 216 -2.13 -1.69 17.30
C PRO A 216 -3.22 -2.78 17.29
N PRO A 217 -3.41 -3.50 16.18
CA PRO A 217 -4.46 -4.51 16.09
C PRO A 217 -4.33 -5.46 17.28
N PRO A 218 -5.43 -5.78 17.98
CA PRO A 218 -5.37 -6.62 19.17
C PRO A 218 -4.75 -7.97 18.82
N MET A 219 -3.80 -8.39 19.63
CA MET A 219 -3.14 -9.68 19.47
C MET A 219 -4.16 -10.79 19.69
N MET A 220 -4.29 -11.73 18.75
CA MET A 220 -5.24 -12.83 18.87
C MET A 220 -4.68 -13.89 19.82
N MET A 221 -5.07 -13.78 21.09
CA MET A 221 -4.71 -14.71 22.14
C MET A 221 -5.89 -15.59 22.51
N GLY A 222 -5.61 -16.79 23.01
CA GLY A 222 -6.65 -17.67 23.53
C GLY A 222 -7.38 -18.48 22.46
N GLN A 223 -8.69 -18.58 22.61
CA GLN A 223 -9.57 -19.32 21.70
C GLN A 223 -10.05 -18.41 20.58
N VAL A 224 -10.03 -18.91 19.35
CA VAL A 224 -10.36 -18.15 18.14
C VAL A 224 -11.56 -18.80 17.48
N ALA A 225 -12.48 -18.00 16.94
CA ALA A 225 -13.53 -18.49 16.05
C ALA A 225 -13.23 -18.03 14.63
N GLY A 226 -13.46 -18.91 13.66
CA GLY A 226 -13.38 -18.60 12.24
C GLY A 226 -14.71 -18.86 11.55
N ASP A 227 -15.28 -17.83 10.95
CA ASP A 227 -16.48 -17.95 10.15
C ASP A 227 -16.10 -17.95 8.66
N CYS A 228 -16.68 -18.87 7.88
CA CYS A 228 -16.52 -18.86 6.42
C CYS A 228 -17.39 -17.75 5.84
N VAL A 229 -16.75 -16.71 5.28
CA VAL A 229 -17.42 -15.52 4.74
C VAL A 229 -17.83 -15.74 3.30
N GLU A 230 -16.97 -16.39 2.50
CA GLU A 230 -17.22 -16.56 1.08
C GLU A 230 -16.63 -17.89 0.56
N VAL A 231 -17.33 -18.47 -0.43
CA VAL A 231 -16.95 -19.73 -1.09
C VAL A 231 -16.84 -19.47 -2.59
N LEU A 232 -15.64 -19.64 -3.13
CA LEU A 232 -15.32 -19.38 -4.53
C LEU A 232 -15.32 -20.68 -5.31
N THR A 233 -16.15 -20.77 -6.34
CA THR A 233 -16.43 -22.04 -7.06
C THR A 233 -16.13 -21.98 -8.56
N SER A 234 -15.06 -21.30 -8.99
CA SER A 234 -14.73 -21.18 -10.43
C SER A 234 -13.96 -22.40 -10.99
N HIS A 235 -13.26 -23.17 -10.16
CA HIS A 235 -12.43 -24.27 -10.63
C HIS A 235 -13.22 -25.55 -10.91
N LYS A 236 -12.77 -26.34 -11.89
CA LYS A 236 -13.42 -27.60 -12.29
C LYS A 236 -12.84 -28.81 -11.57
N ASN A 237 -11.61 -28.71 -11.08
CA ASN A 237 -10.90 -29.73 -10.33
C ASN A 237 -10.21 -29.14 -9.08
N ASP A 238 -9.47 -29.98 -8.39
CA ASP A 238 -8.74 -29.73 -7.15
C ASP A 238 -7.91 -28.45 -7.21
N VAL A 239 -7.95 -27.65 -6.14
CA VAL A 239 -7.16 -26.41 -6.02
C VAL A 239 -5.97 -26.67 -5.11
N TRP A 240 -4.77 -26.47 -5.63
CA TRP A 240 -3.52 -26.91 -4.98
C TRP A 240 -2.70 -25.76 -4.40
N GLU A 241 -2.82 -24.56 -4.96
CA GLU A 241 -2.05 -23.41 -4.49
C GLU A 241 -2.87 -22.11 -4.48
N LEU A 242 -2.60 -21.28 -3.48
CA LEU A 242 -3.17 -19.95 -3.30
C LEU A 242 -2.06 -18.95 -3.02
N ALA A 243 -2.23 -17.72 -3.49
CA ALA A 243 -1.35 -16.62 -3.14
C ALA A 243 -2.10 -15.29 -3.16
N PHE A 244 -2.06 -14.55 -2.05
CA PHE A 244 -2.52 -13.16 -2.03
C PHE A 244 -1.49 -12.24 -2.68
N SER A 245 -1.96 -11.21 -3.39
CA SER A 245 -1.10 -10.10 -3.80
C SER A 245 -0.62 -9.33 -2.56
N PRO A 246 0.62 -8.81 -2.53
CA PRO A 246 1.15 -8.06 -1.39
C PRO A 246 0.28 -6.87 -0.93
N ASP A 247 -0.44 -6.22 -1.84
CA ASP A 247 -1.40 -5.15 -1.52
C ASP A 247 -2.72 -5.65 -0.90
N GLY A 248 -3.01 -6.95 -0.98
CA GLY A 248 -4.22 -7.57 -0.44
C GLY A 248 -5.47 -7.40 -1.29
N GLU A 249 -5.38 -6.76 -2.46
CA GLU A 249 -6.55 -6.52 -3.32
C GLU A 249 -6.91 -7.75 -4.16
N MET A 250 -5.98 -8.70 -4.32
CA MET A 250 -6.17 -9.86 -5.19
C MET A 250 -5.79 -11.17 -4.51
N LEU A 251 -6.50 -12.23 -4.88
CA LEU A 251 -6.13 -13.61 -4.58
C LEU A 251 -5.94 -14.37 -5.89
N ALA A 252 -4.80 -15.03 -6.03
CA ALA A 252 -4.55 -15.98 -7.11
C ALA A 252 -4.79 -17.40 -6.60
N SER A 253 -5.39 -18.23 -7.44
CA SER A 253 -5.67 -19.63 -7.15
C SER A 253 -5.28 -20.50 -8.34
N ALA A 254 -4.60 -21.62 -8.09
CA ALA A 254 -4.13 -22.54 -9.10
C ALA A 254 -4.74 -23.93 -8.89
N SER A 255 -5.22 -24.50 -9.99
CA SER A 255 -5.93 -25.78 -9.98
C SER A 255 -5.28 -26.81 -10.89
N SER A 256 -5.53 -28.07 -10.55
CA SER A 256 -5.19 -29.23 -11.35
C SER A 256 -5.88 -29.29 -12.72
N ASP A 257 -6.92 -28.46 -12.95
CA ASP A 257 -7.52 -28.28 -14.27
C ASP A 257 -6.67 -27.43 -15.24
N GLY A 258 -5.52 -26.90 -14.77
CA GLY A 258 -4.61 -26.05 -15.52
C GLY A 258 -5.01 -24.57 -15.54
N SER A 259 -6.13 -24.21 -14.91
CA SER A 259 -6.52 -22.81 -14.75
C SER A 259 -5.86 -22.17 -13.54
N VAL A 260 -5.46 -20.91 -13.72
CA VAL A 260 -5.13 -20.00 -12.64
C VAL A 260 -6.19 -18.90 -12.64
N VAL A 261 -6.92 -18.73 -11.55
CA VAL A 261 -7.97 -17.71 -11.44
C VAL A 261 -7.48 -16.58 -10.54
N LEU A 262 -7.62 -15.35 -11.03
CA LEU A 262 -7.40 -14.11 -10.28
C LEU A 262 -8.74 -13.58 -9.76
N TRP A 263 -8.84 -13.45 -8.44
CA TRP A 263 -10.00 -12.95 -7.73
C TRP A 263 -9.71 -11.53 -7.24
N GLU A 264 -10.54 -10.56 -7.62
CA GLU A 264 -10.55 -9.25 -6.98
C GLU A 264 -11.25 -9.37 -5.63
N ILE A 265 -10.66 -8.81 -4.58
CA ILE A 265 -11.27 -8.79 -3.25
C ILE A 265 -11.60 -7.34 -2.92
N LYS A 266 -12.90 -7.01 -2.95
CA LYS A 266 -13.40 -5.70 -2.53
C LYS A 266 -13.88 -5.77 -1.10
N TRP A 267 -13.20 -5.05 -0.23
CA TRP A 267 -13.59 -4.83 1.15
C TRP A 267 -14.62 -3.69 1.21
N LYS A 268 -15.85 -4.00 1.59
CA LYS A 268 -16.83 -2.97 1.94
C LYS A 268 -16.91 -2.86 3.47
N GLU A 269 -16.52 -1.70 3.97
CA GLU A 269 -16.80 -1.29 5.35
C GLU A 269 -18.18 -0.63 5.39
N GLU A 270 -19.24 -1.43 5.55
CA GLU A 270 -20.57 -0.89 5.82
C GLU A 270 -20.74 -0.76 7.35
N ALA A 271 -20.63 0.46 7.86
CA ALA A 271 -20.90 0.78 9.25
C ALA A 271 -22.42 0.77 9.51
N VAL A 272 -22.97 -0.39 9.89
CA VAL A 272 -24.36 -0.50 10.35
C VAL A 272 -24.38 -0.57 11.88
N GLY A 273 -24.35 0.60 12.52
CA GLY A 273 -24.37 0.73 13.98
C GLY A 273 -23.00 0.47 14.67
N PHE A 274 -23.02 0.09 15.95
CA PHE A 274 -21.82 -0.17 16.77
C PHE A 274 -21.09 -1.49 16.41
N SER A 275 -21.41 -2.12 15.27
CA SER A 275 -20.80 -3.36 14.81
C SER A 275 -20.25 -3.14 13.39
N LEU A 276 -18.95 -3.34 13.20
CA LEU A 276 -18.38 -3.46 11.86
C LEU A 276 -18.76 -4.81 11.27
N THR A 277 -19.54 -4.80 10.19
CA THR A 277 -19.73 -5.97 9.33
C THR A 277 -18.91 -5.76 8.06
N MET A 278 -17.89 -6.58 7.85
CA MET A 278 -17.14 -6.62 6.59
C MET A 278 -17.96 -7.40 5.57
N GLU A 279 -18.49 -6.72 4.56
CA GLU A 279 -19.02 -7.38 3.37
C GLU A 279 -17.85 -7.62 2.40
N LEU A 280 -17.58 -8.90 2.12
CA LEU A 280 -16.65 -9.28 1.08
C LEU A 280 -17.42 -9.50 -0.22
N LYS A 281 -16.94 -8.87 -1.29
CA LYS A 281 -17.33 -9.26 -2.64
C LYS A 281 -16.09 -9.70 -3.39
N THR A 282 -16.09 -10.94 -3.84
CA THR A 282 -15.09 -11.40 -4.80
C THR A 282 -15.68 -11.59 -6.18
N GLU A 283 -14.91 -11.17 -7.18
CA GLU A 283 -15.22 -11.38 -8.58
C GLU A 283 -14.01 -12.03 -9.26
N ALA A 284 -14.26 -13.08 -10.04
CA ALA A 284 -13.22 -13.68 -10.87
C ALA A 284 -12.93 -12.72 -12.04
N LEU A 285 -11.82 -11.99 -11.96
CA LEU A 285 -11.41 -11.04 -12.99
C LEU A 285 -10.90 -11.75 -14.24
N HIS A 286 -9.97 -12.68 -14.04
CA HIS A 286 -9.27 -13.36 -15.13
C HIS A 286 -9.17 -14.85 -14.84
N VAL A 287 -9.54 -15.66 -15.83
CA VAL A 287 -9.27 -17.10 -15.86
C VAL A 287 -8.11 -17.32 -16.81
N LEU A 288 -6.91 -17.40 -16.24
CA LEU A 288 -5.67 -17.60 -16.97
C LEU A 288 -5.56 -19.10 -17.28
N GLN A 289 -5.76 -19.49 -18.54
CA GLN A 289 -5.52 -20.86 -18.96
C GLN A 289 -4.01 -21.06 -19.09
N SER A 290 -3.44 -21.68 -18.07
CA SER A 290 -2.02 -21.93 -17.98
C SER A 290 -1.72 -23.34 -18.49
N LEU A 291 -0.88 -23.42 -19.52
CA LEU A 291 0.07 -24.53 -19.72
C LEU A 291 -0.51 -25.91 -20.11
N GLU A 292 0.35 -26.74 -20.71
CA GLU A 292 0.09 -28.17 -20.92
C GLU A 292 0.18 -28.92 -19.57
N GLY A 293 -0.82 -28.78 -18.70
CA GLY A 293 -0.93 -29.56 -17.46
C GLY A 293 -1.44 -28.80 -16.24
N PRO A 294 -1.41 -29.46 -15.06
CA PRO A 294 -1.84 -28.89 -13.77
C PRO A 294 -1.02 -27.64 -13.39
N ALA A 295 -1.68 -26.63 -12.81
CA ALA A 295 -1.03 -25.45 -12.25
C ALA A 295 -0.80 -25.65 -10.74
N ASP A 296 0.46 -25.59 -10.31
CA ASP A 296 0.86 -26.10 -8.99
C ASP A 296 1.65 -25.06 -8.18
N CYS A 297 2.13 -23.99 -8.82
CA CYS A 297 3.01 -23.00 -8.21
C CYS A 297 2.59 -21.59 -8.59
N LEU A 298 2.49 -20.71 -7.60
CA LEU A 298 2.16 -19.30 -7.78
C LEU A 298 3.11 -18.41 -6.97
N ALA A 299 3.49 -17.26 -7.55
CA ALA A 299 4.25 -16.24 -6.83
C ALA A 299 3.94 -14.83 -7.33
N TRP A 300 3.39 -14.00 -6.45
CA TRP A 300 3.17 -12.57 -6.72
C TRP A 300 4.46 -11.77 -6.63
N SER A 301 4.62 -10.82 -7.54
CA SER A 301 5.67 -9.83 -7.45
C SER A 301 5.44 -8.92 -6.23
N PRO A 302 6.51 -8.40 -5.58
CA PRO A 302 6.38 -7.54 -4.40
C PRO A 302 5.58 -6.25 -4.64
N ASP A 303 5.53 -5.79 -5.90
CA ASP A 303 4.77 -4.62 -6.34
C ASP A 303 3.31 -4.93 -6.71
N SER A 304 2.86 -6.19 -6.55
CA SER A 304 1.51 -6.67 -6.87
C SER A 304 1.08 -6.52 -8.34
N ARG A 305 2.00 -6.16 -9.25
CA ARG A 305 1.68 -5.96 -10.67
C ARG A 305 1.66 -7.26 -11.47
N PHE A 306 2.54 -8.20 -11.11
CA PHE A 306 2.74 -9.42 -11.86
C PHE A 306 2.52 -10.66 -11.01
N LEU A 307 2.03 -11.71 -11.66
CA LEU A 307 1.94 -13.05 -11.10
C LEU A 307 2.82 -13.99 -11.90
N LEU A 308 3.65 -14.77 -11.22
CA LEU A 308 4.29 -15.94 -11.81
C LEU A 308 3.43 -17.17 -11.59
N SER A 309 3.30 -17.99 -12.63
CA SER A 309 2.72 -19.33 -12.53
C SER A 309 3.58 -20.39 -13.21
N SER A 310 3.54 -21.61 -12.68
CA SER A 310 4.07 -22.79 -13.34
C SER A 310 3.33 -24.05 -12.91
N GLY A 311 3.39 -25.07 -13.77
CA GLY A 311 2.77 -26.37 -13.55
C GLY A 311 3.79 -27.49 -13.38
N SER A 312 3.46 -28.52 -12.59
CA SER A 312 4.35 -29.64 -12.28
C SER A 312 4.72 -30.54 -13.46
N ARG A 313 4.04 -30.39 -14.60
CA ARG A 313 4.38 -31.10 -15.85
C ARG A 313 5.02 -30.19 -16.89
N SER A 314 5.13 -28.90 -16.57
CA SER A 314 5.69 -27.90 -17.45
C SER A 314 7.10 -27.52 -16.98
N SER A 315 7.99 -27.27 -17.93
CA SER A 315 9.26 -26.59 -17.66
C SER A 315 9.16 -25.07 -17.86
N THR A 316 7.95 -24.57 -18.13
CA THR A 316 7.74 -23.16 -18.45
C THR A 316 7.20 -22.43 -17.23
N ILE A 317 7.80 -21.28 -16.95
CA ILE A 317 7.34 -20.31 -15.98
C ILE A 317 6.71 -19.17 -16.78
N GLN A 318 5.48 -18.79 -16.46
CA GLN A 318 4.76 -17.72 -17.13
C GLN A 318 4.60 -16.53 -16.20
N LEU A 319 4.83 -15.33 -16.75
CA LEU A 319 4.62 -14.05 -16.07
C LEU A 319 3.36 -13.41 -16.64
N TRP A 320 2.41 -13.11 -15.77
CA TRP A 320 1.12 -12.55 -16.09
C TRP A 320 1.02 -11.15 -15.54
N ASP A 321 0.52 -10.22 -16.35
CA ASP A 321 0.10 -8.91 -15.86
C ASP A 321 -1.27 -9.03 -15.21
N ARG A 322 -1.37 -8.52 -13.99
CA ARG A 322 -2.60 -8.49 -13.19
C ARG A 322 -3.75 -7.79 -13.90
N THR A 323 -3.47 -6.67 -14.58
CA THR A 323 -4.51 -5.80 -15.13
C THR A 323 -5.08 -6.34 -16.43
N SER A 324 -4.21 -6.67 -17.39
CA SER A 324 -4.60 -7.18 -18.68
C SER A 324 -4.98 -8.67 -18.67
N GLY A 325 -4.48 -9.45 -17.69
CA GLY A 325 -4.62 -10.91 -17.68
C GLY A 325 -3.81 -11.60 -18.80
N LEU A 326 -2.91 -10.87 -19.47
CA LEU A 326 -2.10 -11.41 -20.56
C LEU A 326 -0.76 -11.95 -20.03
N CYS A 327 -0.29 -13.02 -20.68
CA CYS A 327 1.04 -13.56 -20.43
C CYS A 327 2.08 -12.66 -21.11
N GLU A 328 2.84 -11.88 -20.33
CA GLU A 328 3.88 -11.00 -20.85
C GLU A 328 5.14 -11.76 -21.23
N LYS A 329 5.62 -12.65 -20.35
CA LYS A 329 6.89 -13.36 -20.51
C LYS A 329 6.76 -14.84 -20.22
N ARG A 330 7.63 -15.62 -20.86
CA ARG A 330 7.79 -17.06 -20.63
C ARG A 330 9.25 -17.37 -20.43
N PHE A 331 9.57 -18.02 -19.32
CA PHE A 331 10.91 -18.48 -18.98
C PHE A 331 10.93 -20.01 -19.07
N GLN A 332 11.98 -20.57 -19.66
CA GLN A 332 12.15 -22.01 -19.76
C GLN A 332 13.17 -22.49 -18.74
N HIS A 333 12.72 -23.25 -17.76
CA HIS A 333 13.56 -23.74 -16.69
C HIS A 333 14.56 -24.78 -17.20
N PRO A 334 15.88 -24.59 -16.98
CA PRO A 334 16.91 -25.47 -17.55
C PRO A 334 16.86 -26.89 -16.97
N GLY A 335 16.45 -27.03 -15.70
CA GLY A 335 16.27 -28.34 -15.06
C GLY A 335 14.84 -28.86 -15.15
N GLY A 336 14.12 -28.66 -16.25
CA GLY A 336 12.81 -29.31 -16.42
C GLY A 336 11.75 -28.82 -15.43
N VAL A 337 11.18 -29.73 -14.66
CA VAL A 337 9.98 -29.48 -13.83
C VAL A 337 10.27 -28.53 -12.67
N VAL A 338 9.47 -27.46 -12.59
CA VAL A 338 9.52 -26.49 -11.50
C VAL A 338 8.68 -26.99 -10.32
N THR A 339 9.27 -27.01 -9.12
CA THR A 339 8.61 -27.48 -7.89
C THR A 339 8.08 -26.36 -7.01
N LYS A 340 8.78 -25.22 -6.99
CA LYS A 340 8.34 -24.00 -6.30
C LYS A 340 9.03 -22.77 -6.90
N MET A 341 8.40 -21.62 -6.74
CA MET A 341 8.94 -20.32 -7.13
C MET A 341 8.58 -19.25 -6.12
N GLN A 342 9.45 -18.26 -5.95
CA GLN A 342 9.17 -17.09 -5.13
C GLN A 342 10.00 -15.89 -5.57
N TRP A 343 9.39 -14.70 -5.50
CA TRP A 343 10.08 -13.44 -5.75
C TRP A 343 11.01 -13.06 -4.60
N LEU A 344 12.11 -12.40 -4.95
CA LEU A 344 12.93 -11.69 -3.97
C LEU A 344 12.24 -10.37 -3.57
N SER A 345 12.51 -9.92 -2.35
CA SER A 345 11.91 -8.69 -1.80
C SER A 345 12.26 -7.42 -2.59
N CYS A 346 13.33 -7.43 -3.39
CA CYS A 346 13.70 -6.32 -4.26
C CYS A 346 12.80 -6.16 -5.50
N GLY A 347 12.04 -7.19 -5.89
CA GLY A 347 11.10 -7.16 -7.01
C GLY A 347 11.68 -7.33 -8.41
N ASP A 348 13.00 -7.24 -8.59
CA ASP A 348 13.64 -7.42 -9.91
C ASP A 348 13.95 -8.88 -10.25
N GLN A 349 14.03 -9.73 -9.24
CA GLN A 349 14.54 -11.10 -9.34
C GLN A 349 13.61 -12.08 -8.64
N PHE A 350 13.61 -13.33 -9.12
CA PHE A 350 12.89 -14.43 -8.49
C PHE A 350 13.70 -15.71 -8.55
N VAL A 351 13.39 -16.64 -7.64
CA VAL A 351 14.04 -17.95 -7.55
C VAL A 351 13.04 -19.02 -7.96
N SER A 352 13.51 -20.02 -8.69
CA SER A 352 12.76 -21.23 -9.00
C SER A 352 13.56 -22.47 -8.62
N GLY A 353 12.89 -23.38 -7.92
CA GLY A 353 13.40 -24.71 -7.59
C GLY A 353 12.91 -25.75 -8.57
N SER A 354 13.74 -26.78 -8.82
CA SER A 354 13.38 -27.92 -9.65
C SER A 354 13.71 -29.27 -9.01
N ALA A 355 12.87 -30.24 -9.37
CA ALA A 355 13.03 -31.64 -9.04
C ALA A 355 14.28 -32.27 -9.67
N ASP A 356 14.78 -31.74 -10.79
CA ASP A 356 15.91 -32.25 -11.57
C ASP A 356 17.23 -31.58 -11.18
N LYS A 357 17.38 -31.37 -9.87
CA LYS A 357 18.63 -30.95 -9.23
C LYS A 357 19.12 -29.55 -9.59
N SER A 358 18.21 -28.59 -9.74
CA SER A 358 18.57 -27.21 -10.04
C SER A 358 17.77 -26.21 -9.23
N LEU A 359 18.45 -25.13 -8.83
CA LEU A 359 17.89 -23.93 -8.27
C LEU A 359 18.37 -22.78 -9.14
N VAL A 360 17.46 -21.96 -9.65
CA VAL A 360 17.79 -20.92 -10.62
C VAL A 360 17.31 -19.57 -10.09
N LEU A 361 18.20 -18.58 -10.13
CA LEU A 361 17.92 -17.18 -9.90
C LEU A 361 17.72 -16.49 -11.25
N TRP A 362 16.59 -15.84 -11.42
CA TRP A 362 16.17 -15.18 -12.64
C TRP A 362 16.17 -13.66 -12.47
N ASN A 363 16.47 -12.96 -13.56
CA ASN A 363 16.17 -11.54 -13.71
C ASN A 363 14.86 -11.41 -14.50
N ALA A 364 13.81 -10.90 -13.84
CA ALA A 364 12.49 -10.78 -14.45
C ALA A 364 12.44 -9.74 -15.57
N ASN A 365 13.26 -8.69 -15.48
CA ASN A 365 13.30 -7.61 -16.46
C ASN A 365 13.96 -8.07 -17.76
N GLU A 366 15.10 -8.76 -17.66
CA GLU A 366 15.93 -9.17 -18.80
C GLU A 366 15.53 -10.51 -19.42
N ASN A 367 14.63 -11.27 -18.78
CA ASN A 367 14.30 -12.65 -19.19
C ASN A 367 15.53 -13.57 -19.24
N SER A 368 16.46 -13.37 -18.30
CA SER A 368 17.76 -14.05 -18.27
C SER A 368 17.98 -14.80 -16.94
N ILE A 369 18.81 -15.84 -16.99
CA ILE A 369 19.28 -16.53 -15.79
C ILE A 369 20.42 -15.71 -15.19
N ALA A 370 20.23 -15.18 -13.99
CA ALA A 370 21.26 -14.46 -13.27
C ALA A 370 22.28 -15.41 -12.64
N TYR A 371 21.80 -16.53 -12.08
CA TYR A 371 22.66 -17.55 -11.51
C TYR A 371 21.95 -18.91 -11.43
N GLN A 372 22.71 -20.01 -11.44
CA GLN A 372 22.18 -21.36 -11.31
C GLN A 372 23.03 -22.16 -10.33
N TRP A 373 22.41 -22.63 -9.25
CA TRP A 373 22.97 -23.68 -8.40
C TRP A 373 22.51 -25.03 -8.94
N SER A 374 23.45 -25.97 -9.09
CA SER A 374 23.18 -27.30 -9.62
C SER A 374 23.63 -28.39 -8.66
N GLY A 375 23.02 -29.58 -8.78
CA GLY A 375 23.45 -30.79 -8.08
C GLY A 375 22.56 -31.26 -6.93
N ARG A 376 21.50 -30.51 -6.58
CA ARG A 376 20.62 -30.84 -5.44
C ARG A 376 19.14 -30.72 -5.80
N ARG A 377 18.36 -31.76 -5.52
CA ARG A 377 16.91 -31.82 -5.83
C ARG A 377 16.14 -30.90 -4.90
N VAL A 378 15.45 -29.91 -5.47
CA VAL A 378 14.70 -28.92 -4.71
C VAL A 378 13.23 -29.33 -4.64
N LEU A 379 12.69 -29.40 -3.43
CA LEU A 379 11.27 -29.68 -3.19
C LEU A 379 10.47 -28.41 -2.92
N ASP A 380 11.01 -27.51 -2.11
CA ASP A 380 10.35 -26.27 -1.71
C ASP A 380 11.37 -25.14 -1.55
N VAL A 381 10.92 -23.90 -1.74
CA VAL A 381 11.75 -22.70 -1.71
C VAL A 381 11.01 -21.60 -0.97
N VAL A 382 11.69 -20.99 0.00
CA VAL A 382 11.16 -19.87 0.79
C VAL A 382 12.20 -18.75 0.91
N VAL A 383 11.85 -17.55 0.49
CA VAL A 383 12.68 -16.34 0.54
C VAL A 383 12.47 -15.62 1.87
N HIS A 384 13.56 -15.17 2.49
CA HIS A 384 13.48 -14.33 3.67
C HIS A 384 12.92 -12.93 3.34
N PRO A 385 11.88 -12.42 4.03
CA PRO A 385 11.24 -11.15 3.68
C PRO A 385 12.17 -9.93 3.72
N HIS A 386 13.14 -9.95 4.63
CA HIS A 386 14.01 -8.80 4.93
C HIS A 386 15.51 -9.05 4.67
N ASP A 387 15.89 -10.25 4.22
CA ASP A 387 17.28 -10.67 4.07
C ASP A 387 17.46 -11.28 2.67
N SER A 388 18.67 -11.23 2.12
CA SER A 388 18.99 -11.84 0.82
C SER A 388 19.14 -13.36 0.88
N LYS A 389 18.58 -13.98 1.92
CA LYS A 389 18.67 -15.42 2.19
C LYS A 389 17.45 -16.15 1.68
N VAL A 390 17.69 -17.33 1.12
CA VAL A 390 16.67 -18.22 0.57
C VAL A 390 16.81 -19.59 1.22
N PHE A 391 15.79 -20.02 1.93
CA PHE A 391 15.69 -21.34 2.54
C PHE A 391 15.16 -22.32 1.50
N VAL A 392 15.87 -23.41 1.31
CA VAL A 392 15.58 -24.40 0.26
C VAL A 392 15.53 -25.77 0.89
N LEU A 393 14.42 -26.48 0.65
CA LEU A 393 14.24 -27.86 1.06
C LEU A 393 14.82 -28.80 0.01
N ILE A 394 15.84 -29.56 0.41
CA ILE A 394 16.63 -30.42 -0.47
C ILE A 394 16.38 -31.89 -0.15
N SER A 395 15.97 -32.64 -1.17
CA SER A 395 15.72 -34.10 -1.12
C SER A 395 14.76 -34.57 -0.01
N GLY A 396 14.13 -33.66 0.73
CA GLY A 396 13.23 -33.93 1.85
C GLY A 396 13.90 -34.07 3.22
N TYR A 397 15.22 -33.96 3.33
CA TYR A 397 15.94 -34.21 4.60
C TYR A 397 16.85 -33.07 5.05
N GLU A 398 17.19 -32.16 4.13
CA GLU A 398 18.09 -31.04 4.44
C GLU A 398 17.39 -29.73 4.10
N ILE A 399 17.43 -28.77 5.03
CA ILE A 399 17.12 -27.37 4.76
C ILE A 399 18.47 -26.65 4.62
N ARG A 400 18.70 -26.04 3.45
CA ARG A 400 19.88 -25.20 3.22
C ARG A 400 19.49 -23.74 3.06
N VAL A 401 20.36 -22.84 3.51
CA VAL A 401 20.22 -21.40 3.26
C VAL A 401 21.18 -21.00 2.15
N TYR A 402 20.63 -20.44 1.08
CA TYR A 402 21.36 -19.85 -0.02
C TYR A 402 21.41 -18.35 0.19
N ASP A 403 22.62 -17.79 0.26
CA ASP A 403 22.80 -16.35 0.24
C ASP A 403 22.87 -15.88 -1.22
N VAL A 404 21.88 -15.11 -1.65
CA VAL A 404 21.81 -14.60 -3.02
C VAL A 404 22.93 -13.60 -3.31
N ALA A 405 23.36 -12.82 -2.31
CA ALA A 405 24.39 -11.80 -2.47
C ALA A 405 25.78 -12.44 -2.62
N HIS A 406 26.09 -13.43 -1.77
CA HIS A 406 27.39 -14.10 -1.74
C HIS A 406 27.47 -15.36 -2.61
N LYS A 407 26.32 -15.85 -3.12
CA LYS A 407 26.18 -17.06 -3.94
C LYS A 407 26.69 -18.34 -3.24
N SER A 408 26.71 -18.35 -1.92
CA SER A 408 27.08 -19.50 -1.08
C SER A 408 25.85 -20.25 -0.58
N ASP A 409 26.01 -21.54 -0.29
CA ASP A 409 25.01 -22.36 0.41
C ASP A 409 25.56 -22.88 1.74
N GLU A 410 24.75 -22.79 2.79
CA GLU A 410 25.03 -23.32 4.12
C GLU A 410 23.94 -24.30 4.53
N LEU A 411 24.32 -25.37 5.24
CA LEU A 411 23.35 -26.28 5.84
C LEU A 411 22.75 -25.64 7.09
N PHE A 412 21.41 -25.52 7.11
CA PHE A 412 20.69 -24.98 8.25
C PHE A 412 20.29 -26.08 9.23
N ILE A 413 19.51 -27.06 8.72
CA ILE A 413 18.95 -28.16 9.49
C ILE A 413 19.04 -29.42 8.64
N GLU A 414 19.49 -30.49 9.27
CA GLU A 414 19.37 -31.86 8.76
C GLU A 414 18.39 -32.61 9.66
N ALA A 415 17.42 -33.28 9.06
CA ALA A 415 16.41 -34.03 9.78
C ALA A 415 16.38 -35.49 9.35
N ASP A 416 16.17 -36.38 10.32
CA ASP A 416 16.05 -37.82 10.08
C ASP A 416 14.74 -38.19 9.36
N ASN A 417 13.73 -37.32 9.45
CA ASN A 417 12.40 -37.51 8.89
C ASN A 417 12.21 -36.67 7.63
N VAL A 418 11.39 -37.21 6.72
CA VAL A 418 11.01 -36.52 5.48
C VAL A 418 10.18 -35.28 5.80
N MET A 419 10.65 -34.14 5.34
CA MET A 419 9.96 -32.86 5.33
C MET A 419 9.22 -32.67 4.00
N SER A 420 8.00 -32.12 4.06
CA SER A 420 7.17 -31.90 2.87
C SER A 420 7.24 -30.46 2.36
N CYS A 421 7.14 -29.46 3.26
CA CYS A 421 7.13 -28.05 2.89
C CYS A 421 7.72 -27.13 3.95
N LEU A 422 8.00 -25.89 3.55
CA LEU A 422 8.54 -24.81 4.37
C LEU A 422 7.64 -23.57 4.27
N THR A 423 7.54 -22.79 5.34
CA THR A 423 6.88 -21.48 5.30
C THR A 423 7.50 -20.53 6.31
N ILE A 424 7.83 -19.30 5.89
CA ILE A 424 8.43 -18.29 6.76
C ILE A 424 7.38 -17.32 7.29
N SER A 425 7.57 -16.85 8.52
CA SER A 425 6.76 -15.78 9.07
C SER A 425 6.98 -14.47 8.31
N PRO A 426 5.98 -13.60 8.16
CA PRO A 426 6.14 -12.25 7.60
C PRO A 426 7.24 -11.43 8.28
N SER A 427 7.48 -11.68 9.59
CA SER A 427 8.54 -11.02 10.35
C SER A 427 9.97 -11.51 10.03
N GLY A 428 10.10 -12.64 9.32
CA GLY A 428 11.37 -13.32 9.06
C GLY A 428 11.98 -14.06 10.26
N LYS A 429 11.33 -14.05 11.43
CA LYS A 429 11.91 -14.64 12.66
C LYS A 429 11.68 -16.14 12.79
N PHE A 430 10.54 -16.62 12.30
CA PHE A 430 10.13 -18.01 12.46
C PHE A 430 9.96 -18.73 11.13
N LEU A 431 10.28 -20.02 11.12
CA LEU A 431 10.12 -20.95 10.02
C LEU A 431 9.23 -22.11 10.46
N LEU A 432 8.20 -22.41 9.69
CA LEU A 432 7.40 -23.63 9.80
C LEU A 432 7.97 -24.71 8.91
N VAL A 433 8.10 -25.89 9.48
CA VAL A 433 8.58 -27.10 8.80
C VAL A 433 7.59 -28.22 9.06
N ASN A 434 7.10 -28.82 7.99
CA ASN A 434 6.13 -29.89 8.08
C ASN A 434 6.79 -31.27 7.90
N PHE A 435 6.52 -32.22 8.80
CA PHE A 435 7.12 -33.55 8.83
C PHE A 435 6.09 -34.66 8.59
N VAL A 436 6.24 -35.37 7.47
CA VAL A 436 5.25 -36.32 6.95
C VAL A 436 5.01 -37.50 7.89
N LYS A 437 6.07 -38.14 8.41
CA LYS A 437 5.94 -39.39 9.19
C LYS A 437 5.50 -39.21 10.64
N GLN A 438 5.53 -37.98 11.16
CA GLN A 438 5.21 -37.71 12.55
C GLN A 438 3.87 -37.01 12.73
N GLU A 439 3.16 -36.64 11.65
CA GLU A 439 1.95 -35.81 11.71
C GLU A 439 2.19 -34.55 12.57
N GLN A 440 3.40 -33.98 12.43
CA GLN A 440 3.91 -32.91 13.26
C GLN A 440 4.34 -31.73 12.40
N LEU A 441 3.67 -30.61 12.61
CA LEU A 441 4.14 -29.31 12.17
C LEU A 441 5.06 -28.73 13.25
N THR A 442 6.23 -28.23 12.88
CA THR A 442 7.19 -27.66 13.82
C THR A 442 7.49 -26.21 13.49
N CYS A 443 7.47 -25.34 14.50
CA CYS A 443 7.92 -23.96 14.40
C CYS A 443 9.34 -23.83 14.94
N ILE A 444 10.21 -23.23 14.14
CA ILE A 444 11.63 -23.07 14.41
C ILE A 444 11.98 -21.59 14.36
N GLU A 445 12.75 -21.11 15.33
CA GLU A 445 13.29 -19.75 15.29
C GLU A 445 14.54 -19.71 14.39
N ILE A 446 14.54 -18.83 13.39
CA ILE A 446 15.59 -18.78 12.36
C ILE A 446 16.93 -18.33 12.94
N ALA A 447 16.93 -17.40 13.91
CA ALA A 447 18.15 -16.85 14.49
C ALA A 447 18.93 -17.89 15.31
N THR A 448 18.23 -18.79 16.00
CA THR A 448 18.83 -19.78 16.91
C THR A 448 18.84 -21.19 16.33
N GLY A 449 18.00 -21.47 15.33
CA GLY A 449 17.73 -22.83 14.84
C GLY A 449 16.98 -23.70 15.85
N SER A 450 16.47 -23.11 16.94
CA SER A 450 15.79 -23.85 18.00
C SER A 450 14.31 -24.09 17.69
N VAL A 451 13.80 -25.23 18.14
CA VAL A 451 12.37 -25.56 18.03
C VAL A 451 11.60 -24.80 19.10
N VAL A 452 10.68 -23.94 18.66
CA VAL A 452 9.80 -23.13 19.52
C VAL A 452 8.61 -23.98 19.99
N ALA A 453 7.90 -24.61 19.06
CA ALA A 453 6.72 -25.40 19.35
C ALA A 453 6.51 -26.50 18.30
N LYS A 454 5.77 -27.54 18.71
CA LYS A 454 5.33 -28.64 17.85
C LYS A 454 3.81 -28.75 17.92
N TYR A 455 3.17 -28.79 16.76
CA TYR A 455 1.72 -28.89 16.62
C TYR A 455 1.37 -30.30 16.17
N HIS A 456 0.33 -30.85 16.77
CA HIS A 456 -0.13 -32.22 16.56
C HIS A 456 -1.62 -32.21 16.20
N GLY A 457 -2.08 -33.30 15.59
CA GLY A 457 -3.49 -33.50 15.24
C GLY A 457 -3.80 -33.32 13.75
N ILE A 458 -2.80 -33.01 12.92
CA ILE A 458 -2.95 -32.93 11.47
C ILE A 458 -2.86 -34.35 10.90
N ARG A 459 -3.86 -34.77 10.14
CA ARG A 459 -3.73 -35.97 9.30
C ARG A 459 -3.07 -35.59 7.99
N GLU A 460 -1.85 -36.10 7.78
CA GLU A 460 -1.09 -35.98 6.54
C GLU A 460 -0.49 -37.34 6.22
N GLN A 461 -1.03 -38.01 5.20
CA GLN A 461 -0.53 -39.30 4.75
C GLN A 461 0.07 -39.23 3.36
N ARG A 462 -0.54 -38.44 2.47
CA ARG A 462 -0.28 -38.50 1.04
C ARG A 462 -0.05 -37.13 0.41
N TYR A 463 -0.67 -36.07 0.94
CA TYR A 463 -0.67 -34.74 0.32
C TYR A 463 0.24 -33.78 1.05
N VAL A 464 0.82 -32.82 0.32
CA VAL A 464 1.63 -31.75 0.92
C VAL A 464 0.68 -30.66 1.39
N LEU A 465 0.56 -30.52 2.71
CA LEU A 465 -0.28 -29.50 3.33
C LEU A 465 0.57 -28.27 3.61
N ARG A 466 0.22 -27.13 3.03
CA ARG A 466 0.97 -25.87 3.19
C ARG A 466 0.36 -25.03 4.32
N PRO A 467 1.02 -24.95 5.48
CA PRO A 467 0.56 -24.14 6.61
C PRO A 467 0.94 -22.67 6.41
N CYS A 468 0.34 -21.79 7.20
CA CYS A 468 0.77 -20.39 7.29
C CYS A 468 0.70 -19.84 8.70
N PHE A 469 1.40 -18.73 8.92
CA PHE A 469 1.24 -17.91 10.12
C PHE A 469 0.03 -16.98 9.96
N ILE A 470 -0.72 -16.79 11.04
CA ILE A 470 -1.88 -15.89 11.07
C ILE A 470 -1.77 -14.94 12.28
N GLY A 471 -2.52 -13.84 12.23
CA GLY A 471 -2.49 -12.78 13.20
C GLY A 471 -1.56 -11.65 12.80
N ALA A 472 -1.68 -10.51 13.47
CA ALA A 472 -0.93 -9.31 13.13
C ALA A 472 0.56 -9.45 13.45
N HIS A 473 0.88 -10.33 14.40
CA HIS A 473 2.22 -10.60 14.90
C HIS A 473 2.64 -12.06 14.69
N SER A 474 1.94 -12.78 13.81
CA SER A 474 2.17 -14.21 13.55
C SER A 474 2.05 -15.05 14.83
N GLU A 475 1.11 -14.68 15.70
CA GLU A 475 0.86 -15.32 16.98
C GLU A 475 0.13 -16.66 16.84
N LEU A 476 -0.51 -16.90 15.70
CA LEU A 476 -1.18 -18.15 15.37
C LEU A 476 -0.51 -18.85 14.19
N VAL A 477 -0.71 -20.16 14.12
CA VAL A 477 -0.34 -21.01 12.99
C VAL A 477 -1.59 -21.75 12.54
N ALA A 478 -1.87 -21.79 11.24
CA ALA A 478 -2.91 -22.65 10.69
C ALA A 478 -2.35 -23.63 9.68
N SER A 479 -2.98 -24.79 9.63
CA SER A 479 -2.75 -25.82 8.64
C SER A 479 -4.06 -26.43 8.20
N GLY A 480 -4.17 -26.74 6.91
CA GLY A 480 -5.17 -27.68 6.42
C GLY A 480 -4.84 -29.11 6.85
N SER A 481 -5.81 -30.00 6.69
CA SER A 481 -5.64 -31.45 6.91
C SER A 481 -6.41 -32.26 5.86
N GLU A 482 -6.03 -33.53 5.70
CA GLU A 482 -6.71 -34.48 4.82
C GLU A 482 -8.14 -34.83 5.26
N ASP A 483 -8.53 -34.50 6.49
CA ASP A 483 -9.91 -34.66 6.97
C ASP A 483 -10.87 -33.54 6.53
N GLY A 484 -10.37 -32.54 5.79
CA GLY A 484 -11.13 -31.39 5.31
C GLY A 484 -11.26 -30.25 6.31
N LYS A 485 -10.59 -30.33 7.46
CA LYS A 485 -10.60 -29.28 8.47
C LYS A 485 -9.35 -28.41 8.41
N ILE A 486 -9.48 -27.21 8.96
CA ILE A 486 -8.36 -26.31 9.21
C ILE A 486 -8.17 -26.22 10.72
N TYR A 487 -6.98 -26.56 11.17
CA TYR A 487 -6.60 -26.48 12.56
C TYR A 487 -5.76 -25.22 12.77
N VAL A 488 -6.05 -24.50 13.85
CA VAL A 488 -5.34 -23.27 14.24
C VAL A 488 -4.76 -23.46 15.63
N TRP A 489 -3.47 -23.20 15.80
CA TRP A 489 -2.77 -23.28 17.08
C TRP A 489 -2.14 -21.95 17.46
N GLN A 490 -1.92 -21.76 18.76
CA GLN A 490 -1.05 -20.69 19.25
C GLN A 490 0.41 -21.03 18.99
N ARG A 491 1.16 -20.11 18.40
CA ARG A 491 2.53 -20.33 17.95
C ARG A 491 3.46 -20.76 19.08
N ASP A 492 3.37 -20.09 20.23
CA ASP A 492 4.40 -20.22 21.27
C ASP A 492 4.26 -21.48 22.13
N ASN A 493 3.03 -21.99 22.31
CA ASN A 493 2.77 -23.13 23.20
C ASN A 493 2.22 -24.38 22.47
N GLY A 494 1.86 -24.28 21.19
CA GLY A 494 1.31 -25.39 20.42
C GLY A 494 -0.11 -25.81 20.81
N LYS A 495 -0.81 -25.03 21.64
CA LYS A 495 -2.18 -25.33 22.06
C LYS A 495 -3.15 -25.05 20.91
N LEU A 496 -4.07 -25.98 20.67
CA LEU A 496 -5.13 -25.81 19.68
C LEU A 496 -6.05 -24.66 20.11
N ALA A 497 -6.20 -23.67 19.24
CA ALA A 497 -6.99 -22.46 19.42
C ALA A 497 -8.35 -22.55 18.72
N ALA A 498 -8.39 -23.17 17.54
CA ALA A 498 -9.62 -23.35 16.76
C ALA A 498 -9.55 -24.59 15.85
N GLU A 499 -10.72 -25.14 15.58
CA GLU A 499 -10.95 -26.15 14.53
C GLU A 499 -12.05 -25.59 13.63
N LEU A 500 -11.70 -25.34 12.37
CA LEU A 500 -12.60 -24.75 11.38
C LEU A 500 -13.04 -25.84 10.42
N ASP A 501 -14.35 -26.04 10.36
CA ASP A 501 -14.99 -27.03 9.51
C ASP A 501 -15.72 -26.32 8.36
N GLY A 502 -15.68 -26.90 7.18
CA GLY A 502 -16.36 -26.35 6.02
C GLY A 502 -16.03 -27.02 4.69
N HIS A 503 -14.77 -27.38 4.46
CA HIS A 503 -14.37 -28.09 3.24
C HIS A 503 -14.82 -29.55 3.30
N SER A 504 -15.21 -30.11 2.15
CA SER A 504 -15.67 -31.51 2.06
C SER A 504 -14.58 -32.51 1.67
N SER A 505 -13.36 -32.03 1.45
CA SER A 505 -12.19 -32.83 1.05
C SER A 505 -10.91 -32.19 1.59
N VAL A 506 -9.75 -32.79 1.30
CA VAL A 506 -8.41 -32.35 1.75
C VAL A 506 -8.20 -30.85 1.55
N VAL A 507 -7.68 -30.17 2.57
CA VAL A 507 -7.30 -28.75 2.49
C VAL A 507 -5.80 -28.64 2.19
N ASN A 508 -5.44 -28.34 0.95
CA ASN A 508 -4.05 -28.37 0.46
C ASN A 508 -3.20 -27.20 0.96
N VAL A 509 -3.80 -26.01 1.07
CA VAL A 509 -3.06 -24.79 1.40
C VAL A 509 -3.95 -23.83 2.19
N VAL A 510 -3.34 -23.14 3.16
CA VAL A 510 -3.92 -22.01 3.86
C VAL A 510 -2.98 -20.83 3.72
N VAL A 511 -3.51 -19.65 3.37
CA VAL A 511 -2.74 -18.41 3.24
C VAL A 511 -3.40 -17.28 4.02
N ARG A 512 -2.58 -16.47 4.71
CA ARG A 512 -3.04 -15.25 5.38
C ARG A 512 -3.19 -14.10 4.39
N HIS A 513 -4.14 -13.21 4.66
CA HIS A 513 -4.20 -11.93 3.98
C HIS A 513 -3.04 -11.02 4.47
N PRO A 514 -2.34 -10.30 3.58
CA PRO A 514 -1.16 -9.52 3.96
C PRO A 514 -1.50 -8.27 4.77
N VAL A 515 -2.62 -7.60 4.46
CA VAL A 515 -3.08 -6.37 5.14
C VAL A 515 -4.00 -6.68 6.32
N HIS A 516 -5.12 -7.37 6.11
CA HIS A 516 -6.08 -7.72 7.16
C HIS A 516 -5.69 -9.01 7.93
N ALA A 517 -5.16 -8.85 9.14
CA ALA A 517 -4.66 -9.96 9.97
C ALA A 517 -5.72 -10.99 10.39
N SER A 518 -6.99 -10.61 10.41
CA SER A 518 -8.13 -11.47 10.74
C SER A 518 -8.61 -12.33 9.56
N VAL A 519 -8.02 -12.18 8.37
CA VAL A 519 -8.53 -12.83 7.15
C VAL A 519 -7.53 -13.85 6.66
N MET A 520 -8.05 -15.01 6.25
CA MET A 520 -7.27 -16.04 5.57
C MET A 520 -8.08 -16.70 4.46
N ALA A 521 -7.38 -17.33 3.52
CA ALA A 521 -7.96 -18.15 2.47
C ALA A 521 -7.47 -19.60 2.58
N SER A 522 -8.31 -20.55 2.19
CA SER A 522 -7.96 -21.96 2.08
C SER A 522 -8.40 -22.53 0.74
N ALA A 523 -7.65 -23.49 0.23
CA ALA A 523 -7.99 -24.22 -0.99
C ALA A 523 -8.01 -25.73 -0.74
N SER A 524 -8.90 -26.41 -1.45
CA SER A 524 -9.18 -27.82 -1.22
C SER A 524 -9.41 -28.60 -2.53
N ASP A 525 -9.25 -29.92 -2.42
CA ASP A 525 -9.68 -30.90 -3.42
C ASP A 525 -11.21 -30.91 -3.63
N ASP A 526 -11.99 -30.23 -2.77
CA ASP A 526 -13.42 -30.00 -3.02
C ASP A 526 -13.70 -28.99 -4.14
N LYS A 527 -12.65 -28.50 -4.81
CA LYS A 527 -12.67 -27.57 -5.95
C LYS A 527 -13.05 -26.14 -5.56
N THR A 528 -13.11 -25.87 -4.27
CA THR A 528 -13.47 -24.55 -3.74
C THR A 528 -12.28 -23.86 -3.10
N VAL A 529 -12.30 -22.54 -3.18
CA VAL A 529 -11.48 -21.67 -2.34
C VAL A 529 -12.40 -21.01 -1.34
N ARG A 530 -12.00 -20.96 -0.07
CA ARG A 530 -12.81 -20.36 1.00
C ARG A 530 -12.08 -19.23 1.66
N LEU A 531 -12.83 -18.17 1.96
CA LEU A 531 -12.35 -17.02 2.71
C LEU A 531 -12.94 -17.07 4.12
N TRP A 532 -12.06 -16.89 5.10
CA TRP A 532 -12.38 -17.02 6.52
C TRP A 532 -12.09 -15.71 7.23
N SER A 533 -13.03 -15.31 8.08
CA SER A 533 -12.83 -14.21 9.03
C SER A 533 -12.64 -14.80 10.42
N LEU A 534 -11.51 -14.47 11.02
CA LEU A 534 -11.11 -14.88 12.36
C LEU A 534 -11.41 -13.77 13.35
N ARG A 535 -11.95 -14.16 14.50
CA ARG A 535 -12.19 -13.26 15.64
C ARG A 535 -11.71 -13.90 16.92
N SER A 536 -11.09 -13.10 17.78
CA SER A 536 -10.81 -13.48 19.16
C SER A 536 -12.14 -13.70 19.89
N LEU A 537 -12.24 -14.75 20.70
CA LEU A 537 -13.39 -14.97 21.58
C LEU A 537 -13.20 -14.38 22.98
N GLU A 538 -12.02 -13.79 23.24
CA GLU A 538 -11.65 -13.16 24.52
C GLU A 538 -11.86 -11.64 24.53
#